data_AF-A0A3S0DDS4-F1
#
_entry.id   AF-A0A3S0DDS4-F1
#
_cell.length_a   1.000
_cell.length_b   1.000
_cell.length_c   1.000
_cell.angle_alpha   90.00
_cell.angle_beta   90.00
_cell.angle_gamma   90.00
#
_symmetry.space_group_name_H-M   'P 1'
#
loop_
_entity.id
_entity.type
_entity.pdbx_description
1 polymer ?
#
loop_
_entity_poly.entity_id
_entity_poly.type
_entity_poly.pdbx_seq_one_letter_code
_entity_poly.pdbx_strand_id
1 'polypeptide(L)'
;MTDVQSALESIPHLSKRVCAIWGHPELETYINTLVMDARDGSRKGLPMEIGAELLWLAKVNKIRQAIDLSEKLKISLRDAQLKLDRDERSEADNAWSNQAQKGRRYTDKPITARPHRRHEENTVFGIIYGALTSKLVLFLIILILTAKSVWSYVKVFF
;
A
#
# COMPACT_ATOMS: atom_id res chain seq x y z
N MET A 1 41.02 7.61 -19.45
CA MET A 1 40.02 7.23 -18.43
C MET A 1 38.76 6.89 -19.20
N THR A 2 38.45 5.60 -19.33
CA THR A 2 37.14 5.18 -19.85
C THR A 2 36.11 5.58 -18.81
N ASP A 3 35.21 6.48 -19.20
CA ASP A 3 34.08 6.89 -18.35
C ASP A 3 33.27 5.63 -18.03
N VAL A 4 33.20 5.25 -16.75
CA VAL A 4 32.50 4.04 -16.32
C VAL A 4 31.02 4.38 -16.32
N GLN A 5 30.40 4.23 -17.49
CA GLN A 5 28.99 4.52 -17.70
C GLN A 5 28.13 3.28 -17.38
N SER A 6 27.04 3.46 -16.64
CA SER A 6 26.10 2.36 -16.35
C SER A 6 25.30 2.00 -17.61
N ALA A 7 24.86 0.75 -17.72
CA ALA A 7 24.07 0.31 -18.87
C ALA A 7 22.78 1.13 -19.01
N LEU A 8 22.14 1.50 -17.90
CA LEU A 8 20.96 2.36 -17.84
C LEU A 8 21.21 3.75 -18.43
N GLU A 9 22.40 4.31 -18.22
CA GLU A 9 22.77 5.63 -18.73
C GLU A 9 22.92 5.67 -20.26
N SER A 10 23.05 4.51 -20.91
CA SER A 10 23.01 4.39 -22.37
C SER A 10 21.63 4.72 -22.98
N ILE A 11 20.57 4.77 -22.16
CA ILE A 11 19.21 5.15 -22.57
C ILE A 11 18.77 6.44 -21.83
N PRO A 12 19.03 7.63 -22.40
CA PRO A 12 18.88 8.90 -21.69
C PRO A 12 17.45 9.22 -21.21
N HIS A 13 16.42 8.77 -21.92
CA HIS A 13 15.04 9.03 -21.51
C HIS A 13 14.62 8.15 -20.34
N LEU A 14 15.13 6.91 -20.29
CA LEU A 14 14.89 5.97 -19.22
C LEU A 14 15.61 6.42 -17.94
N SER A 15 16.90 6.78 -18.04
CA SER A 15 17.68 7.29 -16.90
C SER A 15 17.08 8.58 -16.32
N LYS A 16 16.68 9.54 -17.18
CA LYS A 16 15.97 10.76 -16.75
C LYS A 16 14.68 10.44 -16.00
N ARG A 17 13.89 9.49 -16.50
CA ARG A 17 12.64 9.10 -15.87
C ARG A 17 12.89 8.46 -14.50
N VAL A 18 13.84 7.54 -14.42
CA VAL A 18 14.26 6.89 -13.16
C VAL A 18 14.72 7.92 -12.14
N CYS A 19 15.55 8.90 -12.54
CA CYS A 19 16.01 9.97 -11.65
C CYS A 19 14.84 10.82 -11.11
N ALA A 20 13.85 11.12 -11.95
CA ALA A 20 12.71 11.95 -11.56
C ALA A 20 11.80 11.29 -10.51
N ILE A 21 11.71 9.96 -10.50
CA ILE A 21 10.85 9.19 -9.59
C ILE A 21 11.66 8.41 -8.54
N TRP A 22 12.95 8.71 -8.40
CA TRP A 22 13.81 8.03 -7.45
C TRP A 22 13.34 8.23 -6.00
N GLY A 23 13.31 7.17 -5.21
CA GLY A 23 12.81 7.23 -3.83
C GLY A 23 11.28 7.23 -3.70
N HIS A 24 10.53 7.28 -4.81
CA HIS A 24 9.07 7.19 -4.80
C HIS A 24 8.59 5.76 -5.06
N PRO A 25 7.39 5.39 -4.57
CA PRO A 25 6.79 4.08 -4.85
C PRO A 25 6.49 3.87 -6.35
N GLU A 26 6.26 4.96 -7.09
CA GLU A 26 6.01 4.94 -8.54
C GLU A 26 7.16 4.31 -9.36
N LEU A 27 8.40 4.34 -8.85
CA LEU A 27 9.54 3.73 -9.53
C LEU A 27 9.34 2.23 -9.76
N GLU A 28 8.77 1.54 -8.79
CA GLU A 28 8.52 0.10 -8.89
C GLU A 28 7.45 -0.21 -9.92
N THR A 29 6.33 0.53 -9.90
CA THR A 29 5.29 0.43 -10.92
C THR A 29 5.88 0.67 -12.31
N TYR A 30 6.71 1.71 -12.46
CA TYR A 30 7.37 2.03 -13.72
C TYR A 30 8.27 0.88 -14.20
N ILE A 31 9.14 0.35 -13.35
CA ILE A 31 10.03 -0.77 -13.71
C ILE A 31 9.21 -2.02 -14.07
N ASN A 32 8.16 -2.33 -13.30
CA ASN A 32 7.29 -3.46 -13.60
C ASN A 32 6.61 -3.29 -14.97
N THR A 33 6.15 -2.08 -15.32
CA THR A 33 5.61 -1.83 -16.66
C THR A 33 6.65 -2.07 -17.74
N LEU A 34 7.91 -1.63 -17.57
CA LEU A 34 8.96 -1.85 -18.55
C LEU A 34 9.29 -3.34 -18.76
N VAL A 35 9.34 -4.11 -17.67
CA VAL A 35 9.62 -5.55 -17.72
C VAL A 35 8.44 -6.30 -18.36
N MET A 36 7.21 -5.85 -18.12
CA MET A 36 5.99 -6.51 -18.61
C MET A 36 5.52 -6.02 -19.99
N ASP A 37 6.09 -4.95 -20.56
CA ASP A 37 5.71 -4.34 -21.86
C ASP A 37 6.21 -5.12 -23.10
N ALA A 38 6.59 -6.38 -22.95
CA ALA A 38 6.96 -7.25 -24.07
C ALA A 38 5.77 -7.72 -24.93
N ARG A 39 4.62 -7.02 -24.87
CA ARG A 39 3.30 -7.55 -25.26
C ARG A 39 3.03 -7.65 -26.76
N ASP A 40 3.77 -6.94 -27.60
CA ASP A 40 3.39 -6.82 -29.02
C ASP A 40 4.27 -7.63 -29.98
N GLY A 41 5.14 -8.50 -29.48
CA GLY A 41 5.96 -9.46 -30.28
C GLY A 41 6.97 -8.84 -31.26
N SER A 42 6.90 -7.53 -31.51
CA SER A 42 7.73 -6.77 -32.45
C SER A 42 8.86 -5.97 -31.77
N ARG A 43 8.76 -5.75 -30.46
CA ARG A 43 9.80 -5.08 -29.67
C ARG A 43 10.78 -6.12 -29.14
N LYS A 44 12.07 -5.96 -29.46
CA LYS A 44 13.15 -6.57 -28.68
C LYS A 44 13.02 -5.96 -27.28
N GLY A 45 12.76 -6.77 -26.25
CA GLY A 45 12.66 -6.30 -24.87
C GLY A 45 13.91 -5.51 -24.43
N LEU A 46 13.90 -4.99 -23.20
CA LEU A 46 15.07 -4.27 -22.69
C LEU A 46 16.32 -5.18 -22.73
N PRO A 47 17.49 -4.65 -23.12
CA PRO A 47 18.75 -5.37 -22.98
C PRO A 47 18.94 -5.89 -21.56
N MET A 48 19.53 -7.08 -21.43
CA MET A 48 19.65 -7.79 -20.16
C MET A 48 20.37 -6.94 -19.10
N GLU A 49 21.41 -6.24 -19.51
CA GLU A 49 22.24 -5.39 -18.66
C GLU A 49 21.42 -4.24 -18.06
N ILE A 50 20.55 -3.62 -18.87
CA ILE A 50 19.66 -2.55 -18.42
C ILE A 50 18.57 -3.11 -17.51
N GLY A 51 18.00 -4.27 -17.86
CA GLY A 51 17.03 -4.95 -17.02
C GLY A 51 17.58 -5.29 -15.63
N ALA A 52 18.81 -5.80 -15.57
CA ALA A 52 19.51 -6.12 -14.33
C ALA A 52 19.72 -4.87 -13.45
N GLU A 53 20.18 -3.76 -14.03
CA GLU A 53 20.34 -2.50 -13.30
C GLU A 53 19.00 -1.94 -12.80
N LEU A 54 17.94 -2.00 -13.60
CA LEU A 54 16.61 -1.58 -13.16
C LEU A 54 16.08 -2.43 -12.01
N LEU A 55 16.21 -3.76 -12.07
CA LEU A 55 15.79 -4.65 -10.98
C LEU A 55 16.60 -4.40 -9.70
N TRP A 56 17.90 -4.13 -9.84
CA TRP A 56 18.73 -3.72 -8.71
C TRP A 56 18.25 -2.41 -8.10
N LEU A 57 17.96 -1.40 -8.92
CA LEU A 57 17.41 -0.12 -8.47
C LEU A 57 16.07 -0.27 -7.76
N ALA A 58 15.18 -1.14 -8.25
CA ALA A 58 13.92 -1.45 -7.58
C ALA A 58 14.15 -2.02 -6.18
N LYS A 59 15.09 -2.96 -6.03
CA LYS A 59 15.46 -3.54 -4.73
C LYS A 59 16.03 -2.49 -3.77
N VAL A 60 16.92 -1.62 -4.24
CA VAL A 60 17.48 -0.53 -3.43
C VAL A 60 16.40 0.45 -3.00
N ASN A 61 15.45 0.76 -3.88
CA ASN A 61 14.32 1.63 -3.56
C ASN A 61 13.44 1.05 -2.45
N LYS A 62 13.17 -0.27 -2.46
CA LYS A 62 12.43 -0.94 -1.37
C LYS A 62 13.15 -0.83 -0.03
N ILE A 63 14.47 -1.03 -0.02
CA ILE A 63 15.27 -0.91 1.22
C ILE A 63 15.17 0.52 1.75
N ARG A 64 15.29 1.53 0.87
CA ARG A 64 15.11 2.93 1.25
C ARG A 64 13.73 3.18 1.86
N GLN A 65 12.66 2.72 1.21
CA GLN A 65 11.30 2.88 1.71
C GLN A 65 11.09 2.18 3.06
N ALA A 66 11.66 0.99 3.25
CA ALA A 66 11.59 0.29 4.53
C ALA A 66 12.30 1.06 5.65
N ILE A 67 13.45 1.68 5.36
CA ILE A 67 14.14 2.55 6.32
C ILE A 67 13.25 3.76 6.68
N ASP A 68 12.76 4.48 5.66
CA ASP A 68 11.90 5.66 5.87
C ASP A 68 10.63 5.31 6.66
N LEU A 69 10.03 4.15 6.39
CA LEU A 69 8.83 3.66 7.07
C LEU A 69 9.12 3.22 8.50
N SER A 70 10.26 2.56 8.73
CA SER A 70 10.70 2.18 10.07
C SER A 70 10.88 3.39 10.98
N GLU A 71 11.46 4.47 10.46
CA GLU A 71 11.66 5.72 11.19
C GLU A 71 10.32 6.40 11.49
N LYS A 72 9.45 6.53 10.47
CA LYS A 72 8.13 7.17 10.61
C LYS A 72 7.22 6.46 11.60
N LEU A 73 7.19 5.13 11.58
CA LEU A 73 6.28 4.33 12.42
C LEU A 73 6.93 3.87 13.74
N LYS A 74 8.22 4.12 13.93
CA LYS A 74 9.00 3.65 15.10
C LYS A 74 8.88 2.14 15.30
N ILE A 75 8.88 1.38 14.20
CA ILE A 75 8.87 -0.09 14.18
C ILE A 75 10.24 -0.62 13.76
N SER A 76 10.49 -1.91 13.97
CA SER A 76 11.73 -2.52 13.50
C SER A 76 11.82 -2.51 11.97
N LEU A 77 13.04 -2.44 11.42
CA LEU A 77 13.26 -2.49 9.97
C LEU A 77 12.64 -3.74 9.33
N ARG A 78 12.68 -4.88 10.05
CA ARG A 78 12.08 -6.14 9.59
C ARG A 78 10.55 -6.04 9.49
N ASP A 79 9.90 -5.43 10.48
CA ASP A 79 8.44 -5.23 10.45
C ASP A 79 8.04 -4.25 9.36
N ALA A 80 8.87 -3.23 9.11
CA ALA A 80 8.67 -2.29 8.01
C ALA A 80 8.76 -2.99 6.64
N GLN A 81 9.73 -3.88 6.45
CA GLN A 81 9.84 -4.70 5.23
C GLN A 81 8.61 -5.60 5.05
N LEU A 82 8.20 -6.32 6.09
CA LEU A 82 7.02 -7.19 6.04
C LEU A 82 5.74 -6.42 5.70
N LYS A 83 5.63 -5.19 6.21
CA LYS A 83 4.51 -4.30 5.90
C LYS A 83 4.54 -3.86 4.43
N LEU A 84 5.70 -3.45 3.92
CA LEU A 84 5.87 -3.06 2.53
C LEU A 84 5.50 -4.20 1.57
N ASP A 85 6.02 -5.41 1.83
CA ASP A 85 5.75 -6.60 1.01
C ASP A 85 4.25 -6.97 1.02
N ARG A 86 3.58 -6.78 2.15
CA ARG A 86 2.13 -7.02 2.28
C ARG A 86 1.34 -5.98 1.48
N ASP A 87 1.69 -4.71 1.60
CA ASP A 87 1.01 -3.61 0.92
C ASP A 87 1.19 -3.77 -0.61
N GLU A 88 2.40 -4.07 -1.08
CA GLU A 88 2.69 -4.35 -2.49
C GLU A 88 1.87 -5.54 -3.03
N ARG A 89 1.79 -6.64 -2.29
CA ARG A 89 1.01 -7.81 -2.70
C ARG A 89 -0.47 -7.46 -2.86
N SER A 90 -1.00 -6.66 -1.94
CA SER A 90 -2.37 -6.18 -2.04
C SER A 90 -2.59 -5.24 -3.22
N GLU A 91 -1.62 -4.39 -3.55
CA GLU A 91 -1.66 -3.53 -4.74
C GLU A 91 -1.58 -4.34 -6.04
N ALA A 92 -0.75 -5.38 -6.09
CA ALA A 92 -0.64 -6.27 -7.24
C ALA A 92 -1.96 -7.02 -7.51
N ASP A 93 -2.59 -7.56 -6.46
CA ASP A 93 -3.90 -8.23 -6.57
C ASP A 93 -4.98 -7.26 -7.09
N ASN A 94 -4.94 -6.02 -6.63
CA ASN A 94 -5.83 -4.94 -7.10
C ASN A 94 -5.50 -4.52 -8.55
N ALA A 95 -4.24 -4.46 -8.95
CA ALA A 95 -3.83 -4.09 -10.31
C ALA A 95 -4.23 -5.16 -11.33
N TRP A 96 -4.06 -6.44 -11.00
CA TRP A 96 -4.45 -7.56 -11.87
C TRP A 96 -5.96 -7.68 -12.02
N SER A 97 -6.73 -7.48 -10.93
CA SER A 97 -8.20 -7.46 -11.00
C SER A 97 -8.72 -6.29 -11.84
N ASN A 98 -8.18 -5.08 -11.63
CA ASN A 98 -8.53 -3.89 -12.41
C ASN A 98 -8.14 -4.04 -13.90
N GLN A 99 -7.01 -4.65 -14.21
CA GLN A 99 -6.58 -4.89 -15.59
C GLN A 99 -7.42 -5.95 -16.30
N ALA A 100 -7.81 -7.03 -15.60
CA ALA A 100 -8.74 -8.04 -16.11
C ALA A 100 -10.16 -7.47 -16.33
N GLN A 101 -10.54 -6.40 -15.61
CA GLN A 101 -11.80 -5.70 -15.79
C GLN A 101 -11.74 -4.70 -16.96
N LYS A 102 -10.59 -4.05 -17.18
CA LYS A 102 -10.36 -3.13 -18.32
C LYS A 102 -10.40 -3.86 -19.67
N GLY A 103 -9.93 -5.12 -19.73
CA GLY A 103 -10.04 -5.98 -20.92
C GLY A 103 -11.45 -6.53 -21.18
N ARG A 104 -12.35 -6.52 -20.19
CA ARG A 104 -13.74 -7.00 -20.30
C ARG A 104 -14.77 -5.90 -20.56
N ARG A 105 -14.33 -4.69 -20.96
CA ARG A 105 -15.24 -3.54 -21.15
C ARG A 105 -15.81 -3.41 -22.57
N TYR A 106 -15.54 -4.35 -23.48
CA TYR A 106 -16.03 -4.27 -24.87
C TYR A 106 -17.12 -5.27 -25.27
N THR A 107 -17.47 -6.25 -24.44
CA THR A 107 -18.59 -7.16 -24.75
C THR A 107 -19.34 -7.52 -23.47
N ASP A 108 -20.43 -6.80 -23.20
CA ASP A 108 -21.76 -7.43 -23.11
C ASP A 108 -22.78 -6.48 -22.48
N LYS A 109 -23.98 -6.54 -23.07
CA LYS A 109 -25.19 -5.82 -22.70
C LYS A 109 -25.66 -6.23 -21.29
N PRO A 110 -26.41 -5.38 -20.58
CA PRO A 110 -26.72 -5.61 -19.16
C PRO A 110 -27.73 -6.74 -19.01
N ILE A 111 -27.30 -7.86 -18.42
CA ILE A 111 -28.21 -8.82 -17.80
C ILE A 111 -28.45 -8.34 -16.37
N THR A 112 -29.70 -7.97 -16.09
CA THR A 112 -30.24 -7.65 -14.77
C THR A 112 -29.90 -8.76 -13.77
N ALA A 113 -28.94 -8.50 -12.88
CA ALA A 113 -28.62 -9.39 -11.76
C ALA A 113 -29.17 -8.80 -10.45
N ARG A 114 -29.98 -9.61 -9.77
CA ARG A 114 -30.62 -9.37 -8.47
C ARG A 114 -29.61 -8.93 -7.39
N PRO A 115 -30.04 -8.19 -6.35
CA PRO A 115 -29.16 -7.81 -5.26
C PRO A 115 -28.71 -9.04 -4.47
N HIS A 116 -27.45 -9.43 -4.62
CA HIS A 116 -26.83 -10.41 -3.74
C HIS A 116 -26.50 -9.72 -2.41
N ARG A 117 -27.29 -10.07 -1.39
CA ARG A 117 -27.11 -9.72 0.01
C ARG A 117 -25.69 -10.09 0.45
N ARG A 118 -24.83 -9.08 0.66
CA ARG A 118 -23.47 -9.27 1.16
C ARG A 118 -23.54 -9.53 2.67
N HIS A 119 -23.38 -10.78 3.04
CA HIS A 119 -23.07 -11.18 4.41
C HIS A 119 -21.55 -11.08 4.52
N GLU A 120 -21.04 -10.00 5.11
CA GLU A 120 -19.61 -9.82 5.37
C GLU A 120 -19.38 -9.80 6.88
N GLU A 121 -18.45 -10.65 7.28
CA GLU A 121 -18.25 -11.12 8.65
C GLU A 121 -17.84 -10.00 9.61
N ASN A 122 -18.50 -10.03 10.76
CA ASN A 122 -18.22 -9.20 11.91
C ASN A 122 -16.77 -9.41 12.38
N THR A 123 -15.88 -8.52 11.95
CA THR A 123 -14.58 -8.32 12.60
C THR A 123 -14.87 -7.68 13.95
N VAL A 124 -14.88 -8.51 15.00
CA VAL A 124 -15.21 -8.17 16.39
C VAL A 124 -14.51 -6.89 16.88
N PHE A 125 -13.32 -6.59 16.36
CA PHE A 125 -12.57 -5.37 16.68
C PHE A 125 -13.24 -4.07 16.19
N GLY A 126 -13.92 -4.06 15.04
CA GLY A 126 -14.57 -2.85 14.51
C GLY A 126 -15.79 -2.40 15.33
N ILE A 127 -16.55 -3.36 15.88
CA ILE A 127 -17.71 -3.09 16.73
C ILE A 127 -17.27 -2.48 18.07
N ILE A 128 -16.18 -2.99 18.66
CA ILE A 128 -15.66 -2.52 19.95
C ILE A 128 -15.15 -1.07 19.82
N TYR A 129 -14.38 -0.76 18.77
CA TYR A 129 -13.88 0.60 18.55
C TYR A 129 -15.01 1.59 18.19
N GLY A 130 -15.98 1.17 17.38
CA GLY A 130 -17.14 2.00 17.04
C GLY A 130 -18.03 2.31 18.26
N ALA A 131 -18.24 1.33 19.13
CA ALA A 131 -19.01 1.51 20.36
C ALA A 131 -18.29 2.44 21.35
N LEU A 132 -16.96 2.34 21.49
CA LEU A 132 -16.18 3.20 22.40
C LEU A 132 -16.20 4.69 22.00
N THR A 133 -16.32 4.98 20.70
CA THR A 133 -16.38 6.37 20.19
C THR A 133 -17.78 6.98 20.18
N SER A 134 -18.81 6.21 20.54
CA SER A 134 -20.18 6.73 20.63
C SER A 134 -20.27 7.80 21.72
N LYS A 135 -20.82 8.97 21.37
CA LYS A 135 -21.06 10.07 22.31
C LYS A 135 -21.81 9.59 23.56
N LEU A 136 -22.75 8.65 23.41
CA LEU A 136 -23.51 8.09 24.54
C LEU A 136 -22.65 7.26 25.50
N VAL A 137 -21.68 6.50 24.98
CA VAL A 137 -20.78 5.68 25.80
C VAL A 137 -19.80 6.56 26.57
N LEU A 138 -19.26 7.60 25.92
CA LEU A 138 -18.44 8.61 26.60
C LEU A 138 -19.22 9.34 27.70
N PHE A 139 -20.47 9.72 27.43
CA PHE A 139 -21.35 10.32 28.45
C PHE A 139 -21.58 9.39 29.64
N LEU A 140 -21.82 8.09 29.40
CA LEU A 140 -22.02 7.11 30.47
C LEU A 140 -20.76 6.91 31.32
N ILE A 141 -19.57 6.84 30.70
CA ILE A 141 -18.30 6.71 31.42
C ILE A 141 -18.06 7.96 32.30
N ILE A 142 -18.28 9.16 31.75
CA ILE A 142 -18.16 10.41 32.50
C ILE A 142 -19.18 10.44 33.65
N LEU A 143 -20.44 10.05 33.40
CA LEU A 143 -21.48 9.98 34.43
C LEU A 143 -21.07 9.05 35.58
N ILE A 144 -20.59 7.84 35.27
CA ILE A 144 -20.14 6.88 36.28
C ILE A 144 -18.95 7.44 37.08
N LEU A 145 -17.98 8.07 36.42
CA LEU A 145 -16.83 8.70 37.10
C LEU A 145 -17.27 9.83 38.03
N THR A 146 -18.19 10.69 37.60
CA THR A 146 -18.71 11.77 38.44
C THR A 146 -19.52 11.23 39.62
N ALA A 147 -20.38 10.23 39.41
CA ALA A 147 -21.14 9.59 40.48
C ALA A 147 -20.21 8.93 41.51
N LYS A 148 -19.16 8.24 41.05
CA LYS A 148 -18.17 7.60 41.93
C LYS A 148 -17.33 8.64 42.69
N SER A 149 -16.96 9.74 42.04
CA SER A 149 -16.26 10.87 42.68
C SER A 149 -17.12 11.50 43.76
N VAL A 150 -18.38 11.83 43.46
CA VAL A 150 -19.33 12.42 44.42
C VAL A 150 -19.61 11.47 45.58
N TRP A 151 -19.79 10.17 45.30
CA TRP A 151 -19.95 9.15 46.35
C TRP A 151 -18.74 9.05 47.28
N SER A 152 -17.53 9.23 46.75
CA SER A 152 -16.31 9.28 47.56
C SER A 152 -16.28 10.47 48.51
N TYR A 153 -16.84 11.63 48.10
CA TYR A 153 -16.95 12.80 48.98
C TYR A 153 -18.04 12.64 50.04
N VAL A 154 -19.16 12.00 49.72
CA VAL A 154 -20.25 11.77 50.69
C VAL A 154 -19.83 10.78 51.78
N LYS A 155 -19.04 9.76 51.45
CA LYS A 155 -18.52 8.78 52.43
C LYS A 155 -17.51 9.36 53.42
N VAL A 156 -16.95 10.55 53.16
CA VAL A 156 -16.05 11.24 54.09
C VAL A 156 -16.86 12.02 55.16
N PHE A 157 -18.15 12.25 54.93
CA PHE A 157 -19.04 13.02 55.81
C PHE A 157 -20.05 12.17 56.62
N PHE A 158 -20.07 10.84 56.44
CA PHE A 158 -20.92 9.89 57.17
C PHE A 158 -20.06 8.75 57.72
#